data_AF-A0A1H8WBG6-F1
#
_entry.id   AF-A0A1H8WBG6-F1
#
_cell.length_a   1.000
_cell.length_b   1.000
_cell.length_c   1.000
_cell.angle_alpha   90.00
_cell.angle_beta   90.00
_cell.angle_gamma   90.00
#
_symmetry.space_group_name_H-M   'P 1'
#
loop_
_entity.id
_entity.type
_entity.pdbx_description
1 polymer ?
#
loop_
_entity_poly.entity_id
_entity_poly.type
_entity_poly.pdbx_seq_one_letter_code
_entity_poly.pdbx_strand_id
1 'polypeptide(L)'
;MTEARNDVVLPRQLWPILICILDFQRVARENLNIMMEFEADRMTNLLLEESDIAPERDVVLEERRMHVETNPSVQLLEAMEASLFVHHPYGIPTIGWGARDRDAQSR
;
A
#
# COMPACT_ATOMS: atom_id res chain seq x y z
N MET A 1 -0.88 28.43 31.91
CA MET A 1 -0.44 27.32 32.76
C MET A 1 -1.03 26.06 32.13
N THR A 2 -0.14 25.26 31.52
CA THR A 2 -0.33 23.85 31.05
C THR A 2 -1.46 23.61 30.02
N GLU A 3 -1.23 23.07 28.82
CA GLU A 3 -0.30 22.01 28.44
C GLU A 3 -0.22 21.94 26.90
N ALA A 4 0.99 22.09 26.37
CA ALA A 4 1.28 21.82 24.96
C ALA A 4 1.21 20.30 24.77
N ARG A 5 0.25 19.81 23.99
CA ARG A 5 0.22 18.43 23.52
C ARG A 5 1.32 18.27 22.47
N ASN A 6 2.51 17.97 22.97
CA ASN A 6 3.64 17.45 22.21
C ASN A 6 3.32 15.98 21.85
N ASP A 7 2.44 15.78 20.87
CA ASP A 7 2.11 14.44 20.43
C ASP A 7 3.20 13.93 19.48
N VAL A 8 4.28 13.40 20.07
CA VAL A 8 5.24 12.50 19.42
C VAL A 8 4.81 11.08 19.74
N VAL A 9 4.05 10.46 18.84
CA VAL A 9 3.86 8.99 18.81
C VAL A 9 3.65 8.57 17.36
N LEU A 10 4.70 8.05 16.70
CA LEU A 10 4.53 7.11 15.60
C LEU A 10 5.43 5.89 15.85
N PRO A 11 4.90 4.82 16.48
CA PRO A 11 5.62 3.56 16.60
C PRO A 11 5.89 2.97 15.20
N ARG A 12 7.15 2.56 15.04
CA ARG A 12 7.90 2.39 13.79
C ARG A 12 7.70 1.04 13.08
N GLN A 13 6.54 0.37 13.19
CA GLN A 13 6.48 -1.08 12.88
C GLN A 13 5.35 -1.56 11.97
N LEU A 14 4.57 -0.71 11.30
CA LEU A 14 3.64 -1.23 10.29
C LEU A 14 3.56 -0.30 9.07
N TRP A 15 3.77 -0.90 7.90
CA TRP A 15 3.62 -0.40 6.53
C TRP A 15 4.77 0.41 5.89
N PRO A 16 5.80 -0.27 5.36
CA PRO A 16 6.77 0.34 4.47
C PRO A 16 6.23 0.59 3.04
N ILE A 17 5.26 -0.20 2.56
CA ILE A 17 4.94 -0.21 1.12
C ILE A 17 3.76 0.71 0.74
N LEU A 18 2.78 0.88 1.62
CA LEU A 18 1.54 1.59 1.27
C LEU A 18 1.69 3.13 1.25
N ILE A 19 2.71 3.68 1.91
CA ILE A 19 2.82 5.13 2.13
C ILE A 19 3.46 5.89 0.96
N CYS A 20 4.20 5.24 0.06
CA CYS A 20 5.00 5.96 -0.94
C CYS A 20 4.22 6.56 -2.12
N ILE A 21 2.95 6.20 -2.33
CA ILE A 21 2.21 6.58 -3.55
C ILE A 21 1.52 7.95 -3.40
N LEU A 22 1.15 8.35 -2.18
CA LEU A 22 0.48 9.63 -1.91
C LEU A 22 0.55 10.02 -0.43
N ASP A 23 1.73 10.41 0.06
CA ASP A 23 1.91 10.82 1.46
C ASP A 23 1.73 12.34 1.65
N PHE A 24 0.99 12.71 2.70
CA PHE A 24 1.04 14.05 3.28
C PHE A 24 0.92 13.92 4.81
N GLN A 25 1.91 14.46 5.53
CA GLN A 25 1.89 14.47 6.99
C GLN A 25 1.74 15.90 7.52
N ARG A 26 0.94 16.06 8.57
CA ARG A 26 0.82 17.33 9.29
C ARG A 26 1.83 17.37 10.42
N VAL A 27 2.77 18.29 10.34
CA VAL A 27 3.88 18.42 11.30
C VAL A 27 3.94 19.86 11.80
N ALA A 28 4.30 20.05 13.07
CA ALA A 28 4.58 21.36 13.63
C ALA A 28 5.74 22.02 12.87
N ARG A 29 5.70 23.35 12.68
CA ARG A 29 6.65 24.07 11.79
C ARG A 29 8.11 23.84 12.19
N GLU A 30 8.37 23.74 13.48
CA GLU A 30 9.68 23.49 14.09
C GLU A 30 10.30 22.14 13.71
N ASN A 31 9.47 21.13 13.43
CA ASN A 31 9.91 19.77 13.11
C ASN A 31 9.88 19.47 11.61
N LEU A 32 9.53 20.44 10.78
CA LEU A 32 9.39 20.26 9.33
C LEU A 32 10.70 19.82 8.67
N ASN A 33 11.83 20.45 9.05
CA ASN A 33 13.13 20.12 8.45
C ASN A 33 13.53 18.67 8.73
N ILE A 34 13.37 18.23 9.99
CA ILE A 34 13.68 16.87 10.42
C ILE A 34 12.80 15.85 9.69
N MET A 35 11.51 16.13 9.52
CA MET A 35 10.59 15.25 8.79
C MET A 35 10.92 15.17 7.29
N MET A 36 11.33 16.27 6.67
CA MET A 36 11.76 16.26 5.27
C MET A 36 13.02 15.43 5.08
N GLU A 37 13.99 15.49 6.01
CA GLU A 37 15.19 14.65 5.97
C GLU A 37 14.84 13.16 6.10
N PHE A 38 13.92 12.79 7.01
CA PHE A 38 13.50 11.40 7.16
C PHE A 38 12.75 10.86 5.94
N GLU A 39 11.85 11.63 5.34
CA GLU A 39 11.13 11.17 4.16
C GLU A 39 12.05 11.07 2.93
N ALA A 40 12.99 12.00 2.79
CA ALA A 40 14.01 11.92 1.74
C ALA A 40 14.89 10.65 1.87
N ASP A 41 15.30 10.29 3.10
CA ASP A 41 16.04 9.05 3.36
C ASP A 41 15.19 7.81 3.05
N ARG A 42 13.91 7.80 3.45
CA ARG A 42 12.99 6.69 3.11
C ARG A 42 12.77 6.53 1.60
N MET A 43 12.71 7.61 0.85
CA MET A 43 12.49 7.56 -0.60
C MET A 43 13.74 7.11 -1.38
N THR A 44 14.95 7.36 -0.86
CA THR A 44 16.20 7.13 -1.60
C THR A 44 16.99 5.92 -1.11
N ASN A 45 16.91 5.59 0.18
CA ASN A 45 17.74 4.58 0.84
C ASN A 45 16.90 3.45 1.47
N LEU A 46 15.86 3.01 0.75
CA LEU A 46 15.01 1.92 1.19
C LEU A 46 15.72 0.58 1.01
N LEU A 47 16.16 -0.02 2.12
CA LEU A 47 16.66 -1.39 2.16
C LEU A 47 15.50 -2.33 2.51
N LEU A 48 15.08 -3.15 1.54
CA LEU A 48 14.04 -4.16 1.75
C LEU A 48 14.69 -5.53 1.92
N GLU A 49 14.67 -6.05 3.14
CA GLU A 49 15.07 -7.44 3.41
C GLU A 49 13.89 -8.39 3.21
N GLU A 50 14.14 -9.61 2.74
CA GLU A 50 13.10 -10.61 2.48
C GLU A 50 12.29 -10.94 3.75
N SER A 51 12.92 -10.86 4.93
CA SER A 51 12.25 -11.04 6.23
C SER A 51 11.16 -10.00 6.50
N ASP A 52 11.27 -8.81 5.93
CA ASP A 52 10.30 -7.73 6.08
C ASP A 52 9.24 -7.77 4.98
N ILE A 53 9.59 -8.28 3.79
CA ILE A 53 8.67 -8.40 2.64
C ILE A 53 7.67 -9.54 2.83
N ALA A 54 8.11 -10.70 3.33
CA ALA A 54 7.25 -11.87 3.50
C ALA A 54 5.99 -11.59 4.35
N PRO A 55 6.08 -11.01 5.57
CA PRO A 55 4.89 -10.70 6.36
C PRO A 55 4.03 -9.60 5.72
N GLU A 56 4.64 -8.59 5.12
CA GLU A 56 3.91 -7.52 4.43
C GLU A 56 3.09 -8.06 3.26
N ARG A 57 3.65 -9.01 2.51
CA ARG A 57 2.95 -9.69 1.42
C ARG A 57 1.72 -10.45 1.92
N ASP A 58 1.82 -11.13 3.06
CA ASP A 58 0.70 -11.84 3.66
C ASP A 58 -0.40 -10.87 4.10
N VAL A 59 -0.03 -9.72 4.66
CA VAL A 59 -0.98 -8.66 5.01
C VAL A 59 -1.69 -8.14 3.76
N VAL A 60 -0.97 -7.86 2.66
CA VAL A 60 -1.58 -7.42 1.39
C VAL A 60 -2.56 -8.45 0.83
N LEU A 61 -2.26 -9.75 0.96
CA LEU A 61 -3.17 -10.81 0.53
C LEU A 61 -4.43 -10.85 1.39
N GLU A 62 -4.31 -10.68 2.70
CA GLU A 62 -5.47 -10.62 3.60
C GLU A 62 -6.31 -9.35 3.38
N GLU A 63 -5.70 -8.20 3.12
CA GLU A 63 -6.44 -6.98 2.74
C GLU A 63 -7.25 -7.17 1.46
N ARG A 64 -6.66 -7.83 0.44
CA ARG A 64 -7.38 -8.17 -0.78
C ARG A 64 -8.56 -9.09 -0.47
N ARG A 65 -8.37 -10.10 0.39
CA ARG A 65 -9.44 -11.02 0.76
C ARG A 65 -10.60 -10.31 1.44
N MET A 66 -10.31 -9.36 2.32
CA MET A 66 -11.33 -8.56 2.99
C MET A 66 -12.06 -7.58 2.05
N HIS A 67 -11.36 -6.94 1.10
CA HIS A 67 -11.96 -5.90 0.25
C HIS A 67 -12.53 -6.42 -1.07
N VAL A 68 -11.84 -7.35 -1.73
CA VAL A 68 -12.20 -7.83 -3.09
C VAL A 68 -12.96 -9.16 -3.01
N GLU A 69 -12.42 -10.16 -2.29
CA GLU A 69 -13.05 -11.49 -2.26
C GLU A 69 -14.37 -11.52 -1.49
N THR A 70 -14.56 -10.58 -0.55
CA THR A 70 -15.78 -10.48 0.25
C THR A 70 -16.89 -9.67 -0.46
N ASN A 71 -16.57 -8.89 -1.50
CA ASN A 71 -17.54 -8.02 -2.18
C ASN A 71 -17.78 -8.44 -3.65
N PRO A 72 -18.98 -8.95 -4.00
CA PRO A 72 -19.26 -9.41 -5.36
C PRO A 72 -19.28 -8.28 -6.39
N SER A 73 -19.58 -7.05 -5.99
CA SER A 73 -19.59 -5.89 -6.90
C SER A 73 -18.18 -5.54 -7.37
N VAL A 74 -17.18 -5.67 -6.49
CA VAL A 74 -15.77 -5.40 -6.81
C VAL A 74 -15.24 -6.47 -7.75
N GLN A 75 -15.56 -7.74 -7.51
CA GLN A 75 -15.18 -8.84 -8.40
C GLN A 75 -15.76 -8.69 -9.81
N LEU A 76 -17.02 -8.25 -9.92
CA LEU A 76 -17.63 -7.98 -11.21
C LEU A 76 -16.94 -6.82 -11.93
N LEU A 77 -16.59 -5.75 -11.21
CA LEU A 77 -15.87 -4.61 -11.78
C LEU A 77 -14.51 -5.03 -12.33
N GLU A 78 -13.70 -5.76 -11.55
CA GLU A 78 -12.39 -6.25 -12.00
C GLU A 78 -12.51 -7.17 -13.23
N ALA A 79 -13.49 -8.07 -13.25
CA ALA A 79 -13.74 -8.95 -14.39
C ALA A 79 -14.20 -8.16 -15.63
N MET A 80 -15.03 -7.14 -15.45
CA MET A 80 -15.50 -6.26 -16.51
C MET A 80 -14.34 -5.45 -17.09
N GLU A 81 -13.51 -4.83 -16.24
CA GLU A 81 -12.33 -4.07 -16.65
C GLU A 81 -11.32 -4.95 -17.39
N ALA A 82 -11.06 -6.17 -16.91
CA ALA A 82 -10.21 -7.14 -17.59
C ALA A 82 -10.73 -7.51 -18.99
N SER A 83 -12.06 -7.63 -19.15
CA SER A 83 -12.68 -7.93 -20.44
C SER A 83 -12.68 -6.73 -21.42
N LEU A 84 -12.73 -5.51 -20.89
CA LEU A 84 -12.71 -4.27 -21.68
C LEU A 84 -11.28 -3.96 -22.17
N PHE A 85 -10.26 -4.27 -21.36
CA PHE A 85 -8.87 -3.90 -21.59
C PHE A 85 -7.95 -5.11 -21.75
N VAL A 86 -8.28 -6.04 -22.66
CA VAL A 86 -7.57 -7.30 -22.88
C VAL A 86 -6.07 -7.14 -23.20
N HIS A 87 -5.71 -6.08 -23.93
CA HIS A 87 -4.32 -5.82 -24.36
C HIS A 87 -3.71 -4.56 -23.73
N HIS A 88 -4.43 -3.88 -22.84
CA HIS A 88 -3.97 -2.65 -22.21
C HIS A 88 -3.68 -2.89 -20.72
N PRO A 89 -2.62 -2.31 -20.13
CA PRO A 89 -2.30 -2.46 -18.71
C PRO A 89 -3.42 -2.08 -17.72
N TYR A 90 -4.47 -1.39 -18.17
CA TYR A 90 -5.65 -1.04 -17.36
C TYR A 90 -6.55 -2.24 -17.05
N GLY A 91 -6.39 -3.35 -17.76
CA GLY A 91 -7.07 -4.61 -17.41
C GLY A 91 -6.41 -5.35 -16.26
N ILE A 92 -5.27 -4.86 -15.73
CA ILE A 92 -4.56 -5.48 -14.61
C ILE A 92 -4.90 -4.69 -13.34
N PRO A 93 -5.44 -5.33 -12.28
CA PRO A 93 -5.71 -4.67 -11.02
C PRO A 93 -4.42 -4.12 -10.40
N THR A 94 -4.51 -3.03 -9.64
CA THR A 94 -3.34 -2.37 -9.04
C THR A 94 -2.52 -3.29 -8.11
N ILE A 95 -3.19 -4.20 -7.40
CA ILE A 95 -2.55 -5.21 -6.50
C ILE A 95 -2.12 -6.47 -7.30
N GLY A 96 -2.42 -6.53 -8.60
CA GLY A 96 -2.22 -7.69 -9.48
C GLY A 96 -3.36 -8.69 -9.41
N TRP A 97 -3.18 -9.88 -9.98
CA TRP A 97 -4.14 -10.99 -9.89
C TRP A 97 -3.78 -11.94 -8.75
N GLY A 98 -4.78 -12.39 -8.00
CA GLY A 98 -4.60 -13.42 -6.99
C GLY A 98 -4.12 -14.74 -7.60
N ALA A 99 -3.58 -15.65 -6.78
CA ALA A 99 -3.14 -16.96 -7.26
C ALA A 99 -4.26 -17.71 -8.01
N ARG A 100 -5.50 -17.61 -7.53
CA ARG A 100 -6.71 -18.17 -8.15
C ARG A 100 -6.94 -17.67 -9.58
N ASP A 101 -6.77 -16.37 -9.80
CA ASP A 101 -7.17 -15.72 -11.07
C ASP A 101 -6.06 -15.75 -12.12
N ARG A 102 -4.79 -15.91 -11.69
CA ARG A 102 -3.67 -16.15 -12.60
C ARG A 102 -3.85 -17.44 -13.40
N ASP A 103 -4.38 -18.48 -12.76
CA ASP A 103 -4.63 -19.78 -13.41
C ASP A 103 -5.73 -19.65 -14.48
N ALA A 104 -6.71 -18.76 -14.28
CA ALA A 104 -7.80 -18.51 -15.21
C ALA A 104 -7.37 -17.77 -16.50
N GLN A 105 -6.27 -17.01 -16.47
CA GLN A 105 -5.73 -16.30 -17.64
C GLN A 105 -4.68 -17.10 -18.41
N SER A 106 -4.15 -18.18 -17.81
CA SER A 106 -3.14 -19.05 -18.40
C SER A 106 -3.71 -20.17 -19.30
N ARG A 107 -5.04 -20.25 -19.43
CA ARG A 107 -5.77 -21.22 -20.27
C ARG A 107 -6.36 -20.53 -21.49
#